data_AF-A0A7T5RD02-F1
#
_entry.id   AF-A0A7T5RD02-F1
#
_cell.length_a   1.000
_cell.length_b   1.000
_cell.length_c   1.000
_cell.angle_alpha   90.00
_cell.angle_beta   90.00
_cell.angle_gamma   90.00
#
_symmetry.space_group_name_H-M   'P 1'
#
loop_
_entity.id
_entity.type
_entity.pdbx_description
1 polymer ?
#
loop_
_entity_poly.entity_id
_entity_poly.type
_entity_poly.pdbx_seq_one_letter_code
_entity_poly.pdbx_strand_id
1 'polypeptide(L)' 'MSTSDPQFLYMILVLPSLFGLTLLGEGLNKIVHEEWGGGVLSVIFGLMFLGAVVFAYLFFSTYLVTHRGI' A
#
# COMPACT_ATOMS: atom_id res chain seq x y z
N MET A 1 15.15 19.70 -6.04
CA MET A 1 14.40 18.48 -6.39
C MET A 1 12.94 18.84 -6.38
N SER A 2 12.27 18.76 -7.53
CA SER A 2 10.87 19.16 -7.66
C SER A 2 10.01 18.14 -6.93
N THR A 3 9.10 18.59 -6.07
CA THR A 3 8.16 17.72 -5.34
C THR A 3 7.14 17.02 -6.26
N SER A 4 7.18 17.32 -7.56
CA SER A 4 6.37 16.69 -8.61
C SER A 4 7.08 15.56 -9.35
N ASP A 5 8.36 15.28 -9.06
CA ASP A 5 9.05 14.17 -9.69
C ASP A 5 8.40 12.85 -9.23
N PRO A 6 8.11 11.90 -10.15
CA PRO A 6 7.63 10.55 -9.81
C PRO A 6 8.40 9.89 -8.66
N GLN A 7 9.64 10.32 -8.47
CA GLN A 7 10.52 10.00 -7.36
C GLN A 7 9.91 10.20 -5.96
N PHE A 8 9.08 11.23 -5.73
CA PHE A 8 8.44 11.46 -4.43
C PHE A 8 7.31 10.44 -4.17
N LEU A 9 6.55 10.11 -5.21
CA LEU A 9 5.52 9.06 -5.14
C LEU A 9 6.16 7.69 -4.90
N TYR A 10 7.25 7.38 -5.59
CA TYR A 10 8.01 6.16 -5.34
C TYR A 10 8.57 6.14 -3.90
N MET A 11 9.08 7.25 -3.38
CA MET A 11 9.65 7.29 -2.04
C MET A 11 8.60 7.11 -0.93
N ILE A 12 7.40 7.70 -1.10
CA ILE A 12 6.36 7.67 -0.06
C ILE A 12 5.43 6.44 -0.17
N LEU A 13 5.28 5.84 -1.35
CA LEU A 13 4.40 4.68 -1.56
C LEU A 13 5.13 3.34 -1.41
N VAL A 14 6.45 3.28 -1.61
CA VAL A 14 7.22 2.04 -1.46
C VAL A 14 7.23 1.56 -0.02
N LEU A 15 7.49 2.44 0.96
CA LEU A 15 7.55 2.05 2.38
C LEU A 15 6.22 1.47 2.89
N PRO A 16 5.06 2.13 2.66
CA PRO A 16 3.76 1.58 2.99
C PRO A 16 3.44 0.28 2.24
N SER A 17 3.87 0.15 0.97
CA SER A 17 3.68 -1.10 0.21
C SER A 17 4.41 -2.27 0.85
N LEU A 18 5.68 -2.06 1.23
CA LEU A 18 6.50 -3.09 1.89
C LEU A 18 5.92 -3.48 3.25
N PHE A 19 5.42 -2.49 4.00
CA PHE A 19 4.72 -2.75 5.26
C PHE A 19 3.45 -3.57 5.04
N GLY A 20 2.60 -3.20 4.08
CA GLY A 20 1.39 -3.94 3.74
C GLY A 20 1.66 -5.38 3.28
N LEU A 21 2.69 -5.57 2.44
CA LEU A 21 3.14 -6.89 2.01
C LEU A 21 3.68 -7.74 3.18
N THR A 22 4.38 -7.12 4.13
CA THR A 22 4.89 -7.81 5.32
C THR A 22 3.75 -8.30 6.20
N LEU A 23 2.73 -7.46 6.45
CA LEU A 23 1.52 -7.86 7.21
C LEU A 23 0.72 -8.96 6.51
N LEU A 24 0.66 -8.92 5.18
CA LEU A 24 0.05 -9.97 4.38
C LEU A 24 0.83 -11.28 4.53
N GLY A 25 2.17 -11.24 4.42
CA GLY A 25 3.03 -12.39 4.60
C GLY A 25 2.98 -12.99 6.00
N GLU A 26 2.94 -12.15 7.03
CA GLU A 26 2.76 -12.57 8.42
C GLU A 26 1.38 -13.20 8.64
N GLY A 27 0.34 -12.62 8.05
CA GLY A 27 -1.01 -13.18 8.11
C GLY A 27 -1.12 -14.54 7.42
N LEU A 28 -0.50 -14.70 6.25
CA LEU A 28 -0.43 -15.98 5.55
C LEU A 28 0.35 -17.02 6.37
N ASN A 29 1.47 -16.62 6.98
CA ASN A 29 2.26 -17.51 7.83
C ASN A 29 1.46 -18.02 9.04
N LYS A 30 0.71 -17.11 9.70
CA LYS A 30 -0.19 -17.44 10.82
C LYS A 30 -1.33 -18.37 10.41
N ILE A 31 -1.93 -18.17 9.23
CA ILE A 31 -2.98 -19.05 8.71
C ILE A 31 -2.43 -20.47 8.48
N VAL A 32 -1.22 -20.60 7.92
CA VAL A 32 -0.58 -21.90 7.65
C VAL A 32 -0.23 -22.64 8.94
N HIS A 33 0.10 -21.93 10.03
CA HIS A 33 0.38 -22.51 11.35
C HIS A 33 -0.88 -22.73 12.23
N GLU A 34 -2.07 -22.81 11.62
CA GLU A 34 -3.38 -23.01 12.30
C GLU A 34 -3.82 -21.90 13.28
N GLU A 35 -3.19 -20.72 13.26
CA GLU A 35 -3.66 -19.54 14.00
C GLU A 35 -4.73 -18.76 13.20
N TRP A 36 -5.82 -19.44 12.85
CA TRP A 36 -6.87 -18.90 11.97
C TRP A 36 -7.44 -17.55 12.44
N GLY A 37 -7.65 -17.37 13.75
CA GLY A 37 -8.23 -16.13 14.29
C GLY A 37 -7.32 -14.90 14.15
N GLY A 38 -6.01 -15.05 14.33
CA GLY A 38 -5.04 -13.96 14.23
C GLY A 38 -4.51 -13.73 12.82
N GLY A 39 -4.34 -14.82 12.06
CA GLY A 39 -3.83 -14.78 10.69
C GLY A 39 -4.78 -14.12 9.70
N VAL A 40 -6.08 -14.44 9.77
CA VAL A 40 -7.10 -13.83 8.89
C VAL A 40 -7.20 -12.32 9.12
N LEU A 41 -7.09 -11.88 10.38
CA LEU A 41 -7.11 -10.45 10.71
C LEU A 41 -5.92 -9.73 10.05
N SER A 42 -4.71 -10.28 10.18
CA SER A 42 -3.49 -9.72 9.59
C SER A 42 -3.55 -9.67 8.06
N VAL A 43 -4.13 -10.68 7.41
CA VAL A 43 -4.35 -10.67 5.95
C VAL A 43 -5.35 -9.59 5.53
N ILE A 44 -6.47 -9.45 6.25
CA ILE A 44 -7.48 -8.42 5.94
C ILE A 44 -6.89 -7.01 6.09
N PHE A 45 -6.16 -6.76 7.18
CA PHE A 45 -5.47 -5.48 7.38
C PHE A 45 -4.40 -5.23 6.32
N GLY A 46 -3.60 -6.25 5.97
CA GLY A 46 -2.60 -6.14 4.90
C GLY A 46 -3.21 -5.82 3.53
N LEU A 47 -4.32 -6.48 3.17
CA LEU A 47 -5.06 -6.22 1.93
C LEU A 47 -5.71 -4.83 1.93
N MET A 48 -6.32 -4.41 3.04
CA MET A 48 -6.90 -3.07 3.16
C MET A 48 -5.82 -1.99 3.02
N PHE A 49 -4.64 -2.23 3.60
CA PHE A 49 -3.51 -1.31 3.52
C PHE A 49 -2.96 -1.21 2.09
N LEU A 50 -2.78 -2.35 1.41
CA LEU A 50 -2.40 -2.36 -0.02
C LEU A 50 -3.45 -1.69 -0.90
N GLY A 51 -4.74 -1.91 -0.62
CA GLY A 51 -5.84 -1.20 -1.30
C GLY A 51 -5.76 0.31 -1.15
N ALA A 52 -5.44 0.80 0.06
CA ALA A 52 -5.25 2.22 0.31
C ALA A 52 -4.02 2.79 -0.42
N VAL A 53 -2.92 2.02 -0.55
CA VAL A 53 -1.75 2.42 -1.35
C VAL A 53 -2.10 2.54 -2.82
N VAL A 54 -2.82 1.56 -3.38
CA VAL A 54 -3.28 1.61 -4.78
C VAL A 54 -4.21 2.80 -5.00
N PHE A 55 -5.14 3.03 -4.07
CA PHE A 55 -6.02 4.21 -4.13
C PHE A 55 -5.22 5.52 -4.07
N ALA A 56 -4.25 5.63 -3.18
CA ALA A 56 -3.38 6.81 -3.08
C ALA A 56 -2.59 7.02 -4.38
N TYR A 57 -2.06 5.95 -4.98
CA TYR A 57 -1.38 6.02 -6.28
C TYR A 57 -2.31 6.56 -7.37
N LEU A 58 -3.52 6.01 -7.50
CA LEU A 58 -4.49 6.46 -8.49
C LEU A 58 -4.94 7.91 -8.23
N PHE A 59 -5.16 8.28 -6.97
CA PHE A 59 -5.50 9.63 -6.56
C PHE A 59 -4.40 10.61 -6.94
N PHE A 60 -3.15 10.37 -6.54
CA PHE A 60 -2.04 11.24 -6.86
C PHE A 60 -1.77 11.29 -8.37
N SER A 61 -1.80 10.15 -9.06
CA SER A 61 -1.56 10.10 -10.50
C SER A 61 -2.66 10.80 -11.29
N THR A 62 -3.91 10.75 -10.85
CA THR A 62 -5.03 11.39 -11.57
C THR A 62 -5.18 12.85 -11.17
N TYR A 63 -5.21 13.17 -9.87
CA TYR A 63 -5.48 14.52 -9.39
C TYR A 63 -4.27 15.45 -9.44
N LEU A 64 -3.05 15.01 -9.11
CA LEU A 64 -1.88 15.91 -9.19
C LEU A 64 -1.42 16.15 -10.64
N VAL A 65 -1.61 15.17 -11.53
CA VAL A 65 -1.23 15.32 -12.94
C VAL A 65 -2.30 16.12 -13.72
N THR A 66 -3.59 15.90 -13.44
CA THR A 66 -4.68 16.57 -14.18
C THR A 66 -4.91 18.02 -13.77
N HIS A 67 -4.61 18.43 -12.51
CA HIS A 67 -4.81 19.83 -12.09
C HIS A 67 -3.69 20.81 -12.46
N ARG A 68 -2.66 20.37 -13.20
CA ARG A 68 -1.85 21.29 -14.02
C ARG A 68 -2.44 21.33 -15.43
N GLY A 69 -3.44 22.18 -15.61
CA GLY A 69 -3.70 22.74 -16.93
C GLY A 69 -2.42 23.42 -17.43
N ILE A 70 -2.11 23.21 -18.72
CA ILE A 70 -1.41 24.13 -19.63
C ILE A 70 -0.69 25.31 -18.98
#